data_AF-A0A6A6HFL8-F1
#
_entry.id   AF-A0A6A6HFL8-F1
#
_cell.length_a   1.000
_cell.length_b   1.000
_cell.length_c   1.000
_cell.angle_alpha   90.00
_cell.angle_beta   90.00
_cell.angle_gamma   90.00
#
_symmetry.space_group_name_H-M   'P 1'
#
loop_
_entity.id
_entity.type
_entity.pdbx_description
1 polymer ?
#
loop_
_entity_poly.entity_id
_entity_poly.type
_entity_poly.pdbx_seq_one_letter_code
_entity_poly.pdbx_strand_id
1 'polypeptide(L)'
;MPYFRITLLRSAIGLPRSRAGVLQALGLRKRMATVYHPVSAQVAGQIFAVKELVDVQEVAEKMTKEEMKVSRRPDPGYYIETRVR
;
A
#
# COMPACT_ATOMS: atom_id res chain seq x y z
N MET A 1 -17.89 4.51 1.15
CA MET A 1 -17.01 5.63 1.57
C MET A 1 -15.67 5.43 0.92
N PRO A 2 -15.07 6.47 0.32
CA PRO A 2 -13.81 6.35 -0.40
C PRO A 2 -12.64 6.00 0.54
N TYR A 3 -11.56 5.49 -0.04
CA TYR A 3 -10.32 5.13 0.63
C TYR A 3 -9.14 5.86 -0.01
N PHE A 4 -8.14 6.20 0.80
CA PHE A 4 -6.82 6.54 0.30
C PHE A 4 -6.02 5.26 0.06
N ARG A 5 -5.63 5.03 -1.20
CA ARG A 5 -4.59 4.09 -1.58
C ARG A 5 -3.24 4.79 -1.44
N ILE A 6 -2.47 4.42 -0.43
CA ILE A 6 -1.20 5.07 -0.09
C ILE A 6 -0.06 4.10 -0.39
N THR A 7 0.89 4.49 -1.24
CA THR A 7 2.07 3.69 -1.58
C THR A 7 3.35 4.40 -1.14
N LEU A 8 4.22 3.72 -0.40
CA LEU A 8 5.51 4.29 -0.01
C LEU A 8 6.53 4.23 -1.16
N LEU A 9 6.80 5.36 -1.81
CA LEU A 9 7.75 5.43 -2.91
C LEU A 9 9.20 5.66 -2.44
N ARG A 10 9.41 6.47 -1.40
CA ARG A 10 10.74 6.85 -0.90
C ARG A 10 10.94 6.34 0.52
N SER A 11 12.20 6.03 0.87
CA SER A 11 12.54 5.61 2.23
C SER A 11 12.64 6.81 3.18
N ALA A 12 12.38 6.58 4.47
CA ALA A 12 12.61 7.55 5.53
C ALA A 12 14.02 7.50 6.14
N ILE A 13 14.95 6.74 5.55
CA ILE A 13 16.36 6.73 5.97
C ILE A 13 16.93 8.15 5.86
N GLY A 14 17.63 8.59 6.90
CA GLY A 14 18.21 9.94 6.98
C GLY A 14 17.20 11.05 7.29
N LEU A 15 15.93 10.72 7.56
CA LEU A 15 14.93 11.70 7.98
C LEU A 15 14.71 11.67 9.51
N PRO A 16 14.13 12.74 10.09
CA PRO A 16 13.75 12.76 11.50
C PRO A 16 12.84 11.59 11.89
N ARG A 17 13.00 11.10 13.12
CA ARG A 17 12.22 9.96 13.65
C ARG A 17 10.71 10.18 13.60
N SER A 18 10.25 11.43 13.65
CA SER A 18 8.83 11.78 13.51
C SER A 18 8.23 11.29 12.20
N ARG A 19 8.93 11.46 11.07
CA ARG A 19 8.46 10.96 9.76
C ARG A 19 8.38 9.44 9.72
N ALA A 20 9.38 8.76 10.28
CA ALA A 20 9.37 7.30 10.39
C ALA A 20 8.21 6.82 11.27
N GLY A 21 7.91 7.52 12.36
CA GLY A 21 6.76 7.24 13.23
C GLY A 21 5.41 7.37 12.51
N VAL A 22 5.24 8.42 11.69
CA VAL A 22 4.02 8.60 10.87
C VAL A 22 3.86 7.46 9.87
N LEU A 23 4.93 7.06 9.17
CA LEU A 23 4.88 5.92 8.25
C LEU A 23 4.51 4.61 8.97
N GLN A 24 5.06 4.38 10.17
CA GLN A 24 4.72 3.20 10.98
C GLN A 24 3.24 3.22 11.41
N ALA A 25 2.72 4.38 11.82
CA ALA A 25 1.30 4.54 12.18
C ALA A 25 0.36 4.28 10.99
N LEU A 26 0.74 4.70 9.79
CA LEU A 26 0.03 4.37 8.54
C LEU A 26 0.18 2.89 8.14
N GLY A 27 1.11 2.14 8.73
CA GLY A 27 1.38 0.74 8.40
C GLY A 27 2.39 0.53 7.26
N LEU A 28 3.09 1.58 6.83
CA LEU A 28 4.07 1.56 5.74
C LEU A 28 5.47 1.20 6.28
N ARG A 29 5.80 -0.09 6.26
CA ARG A 29 7.08 -0.61 6.78
C ARG A 29 8.19 -0.74 5.73
N LYS A 30 7.85 -1.14 4.50
CA LYS A 30 8.80 -1.39 3.40
C LYS A 30 8.44 -0.50 2.22
N ARG A 31 9.44 -0.12 1.43
CA ARG A 31 9.24 0.62 0.17
C ARG A 31 8.38 -0.22 -0.80
N MET A 32 7.58 0.45 -1.62
CA MET A 32 6.58 -0.13 -2.53
C MET A 32 5.45 -0.90 -1.83
N ALA A 33 5.33 -0.79 -0.51
CA ALA A 33 4.15 -1.27 0.19
C ALA A 33 2.99 -0.30 -0.05
N THR A 34 1.82 -0.87 -0.32
CA THR A 34 0.55 -0.15 -0.43
C THR A 34 -0.34 -0.50 0.75
N VAL A 35 -0.98 0.52 1.33
CA VAL A 35 -2.00 0.38 2.39
C VAL A 35 -3.24 1.16 1.98
N TYR A 36 -4.39 0.75 2.51
CA TYR A 36 -5.67 1.42 2.30
C TYR A 36 -6.21 1.91 3.63
N HIS A 37 -6.55 3.19 3.70
CA HIS A 37 -7.19 3.81 4.85
C HIS A 37 -8.47 4.53 4.43
N PRO A 38 -9.54 4.51 5.24
CA PRO A 38 -10.73 5.30 4.96
C PRO A 38 -10.37 6.79 4.85
N VAL A 39 -11.02 7.51 3.93
CA VAL A 39 -10.85 8.95 3.81
C VAL A 39 -11.33 9.63 5.10
N SER A 40 -10.40 10.24 5.82
CA SER A 40 -10.66 11.04 7.02
C SER A 40 -9.61 12.14 7.17
N ALA A 41 -9.95 13.22 7.88
CA ALA A 41 -9.04 14.35 8.12
C ALA A 41 -7.77 13.92 8.88
N GLN A 42 -7.88 12.95 9.80
CA GLN A 42 -6.75 12.43 10.55
C GLN A 42 -5.74 11.74 9.62
N VAL A 43 -6.22 10.86 8.73
CA VAL A 43 -5.36 10.17 7.75
C VAL A 43 -4.77 11.18 6.77
N ALA A 44 -5.55 12.15 6.32
CA ALA A 44 -5.04 13.23 5.45
C ALA A 44 -3.90 14.01 6.13
N GLY A 45 -4.03 14.37 7.40
CA GLY A 45 -2.97 15.05 8.16
C GLY A 45 -1.69 14.21 8.27
N GLN A 46 -1.82 12.89 8.49
CA GLN A 46 -0.69 11.97 8.47
C GLN A 46 -0.02 11.91 7.10
N ILE A 47 -0.80 11.82 6.01
CA ILE A 47 -0.29 11.86 4.64
C ILE A 47 0.47 13.17 4.38
N PHE A 48 -0.08 14.33 4.75
CA PHE A 48 0.56 15.63 4.53
C PHE A 48 1.93 15.76 5.21
N ALA A 49 2.12 15.12 6.36
CA ALA A 49 3.40 15.10 7.08
C ALA A 49 4.51 14.31 6.36
N VAL A 50 4.14 13.40 5.43
CA VAL A 50 5.07 12.53 4.68
C VAL A 50 4.82 12.57 3.17
N LYS A 51 4.17 13.63 2.66
CA LYS A 51 3.70 13.76 1.27
C LYS A 51 4.81 13.61 0.22
N GLU A 52 6.05 13.91 0.58
CA GLU A 52 7.21 13.77 -0.30
C GLU A 52 7.68 12.31 -0.44
N LEU A 53 7.20 11.40 0.41
CA LEU A 53 7.60 10.00 0.46
C LEU A 53 6.56 9.04 -0.15
N VAL A 54 5.31 9.47 -0.25
CA VAL A 54 4.18 8.62 -0.60
C VAL A 54 3.52 9.07 -1.89
N ASP A 55 2.95 8.11 -2.61
CA ASP A 55 1.97 8.32 -3.67
C ASP A 55 0.58 8.02 -3.12
N VAL A 56 -0.40 8.87 -3.43
CA VAL A 56 -1.75 8.79 -2.88
C VAL A 56 -2.78 8.91 -3.99
N GLN A 57 -3.71 7.96 -4.00
CA GLN A 57 -4.85 7.96 -4.90
C GLN A 57 -6.13 7.75 -4.10
N GLU A 58 -7.19 8.47 -4.44
CA GLU A 58 -8.52 8.19 -3.92
C GLU A 58 -9.14 7.04 -4.73
N VAL A 59 -9.68 6.03 -4.03
CA VAL A 59 -10.33 4.87 -4.64
C VAL A 59 -11.66 4.61 -3.97
N ALA A 60 -12.63 4.06 -4.71
CA ALA A 60 -13.95 3.75 -4.17
C ALA A 60 -13.90 2.66 -3.09
N GLU A 61 -13.06 1.64 -3.30
CA GLU A 61 -12.96 0.46 -2.46
C GLU A 61 -11.51 0.11 -2.13
N LYS A 62 -11.30 -0.48 -0.94
CA LYS A 62 -10.00 -1.02 -0.54
C LYS A 62 -9.79 -2.39 -1.15
N MET A 63 -8.55 -2.69 -1.53
CA MET A 63 -8.16 -4.06 -1.86
C MET A 63 -7.66 -4.81 -0.62
N THR A 64 -8.05 -6.07 -0.46
CA THR A 64 -7.47 -6.96 0.55
C THR A 64 -6.04 -7.35 0.17
N LYS A 65 -5.28 -7.89 1.15
CA LYS A 65 -3.91 -8.37 0.89
C LYS A 65 -3.87 -9.49 -0.15
N GLU A 66 -4.89 -10.33 -0.15
CA GLU A 66 -5.04 -11.45 -1.08
C GLU A 66 -5.36 -10.94 -2.49
N GLU A 67 -6.33 -10.04 -2.63
CA GLU A 67 -6.64 -9.39 -3.91
C GLU A 67 -5.42 -8.67 -4.49
N MET A 68 -4.68 -7.91 -3.68
CA MET A 68 -3.44 -7.28 -4.12
C MET A 68 -2.39 -8.31 -4.56
N LYS A 69 -2.32 -9.48 -3.94
CA LYS A 69 -1.38 -10.54 -4.33
C LYS A 69 -1.80 -11.18 -5.64
N VAL A 70 -3.10 -11.42 -5.82
CA VAL A 70 -3.69 -11.97 -7.04
C VAL A 70 -3.50 -11.01 -8.20
N SER A 71 -3.75 -9.70 -8.02
CA SER A 71 -3.60 -8.70 -9.08
C SER A 71 -2.16 -8.55 -9.60
N ARG A 72 -1.16 -8.91 -8.77
CA ARG A 72 0.26 -8.93 -9.13
C ARG A 72 0.70 -10.26 -9.76
N ARG A 73 -0.13 -11.30 -9.69
CA ARG A 73 0.23 -12.63 -10.18
C ARG A 73 0.00 -12.66 -11.70
N PRO A 74 1.02 -12.93 -12.52
CA PRO A 74 0.82 -13.15 -13.95
C PRO A 74 0.11 -14.47 -14.20
N ASP A 75 -0.45 -14.61 -15.40
CA ASP A 75 -1.01 -15.89 -15.84
C ASP A 75 0.08 -16.97 -15.84
N PRO A 76 -0.21 -18.19 -15.32
CA PRO A 76 0.78 -19.24 -15.23
C PRO A 76 1.40 -19.66 -16.57
N GLY A 77 0.67 -19.50 -17.68
CA GLY A 77 1.12 -19.89 -19.02
C GLY A 77 1.13 -21.40 -19.29
N TYR A 78 0.62 -22.22 -18.37
CA TYR A 78 0.44 -23.66 -18.54
C TYR A 78 -0.82 -24.13 -17.83
N TYR A 79 -1.36 -25.28 -18.24
CA TYR A 79 -2.41 -26.00 -17.52
C TYR A 79 -2.00 -27.47 -17.37
N ILE A 80 -2.46 -28.11 -16.29
CA ILE A 80 -2.15 -29.52 -16.03
C ILE A 80 -3.26 -30.37 -16.64
N GLU A 81 -2.96 -31.06 -17.75
CA GLU A 81 -3.93 -31.88 -18.50
C GLU A 81 -4.43 -33.10 -17.71
N THR A 82 -3.52 -33.86 -17.10
CA THR A 82 -3.89 -35.02 -16.28
C THR A 82 -2.79 -35.26 -15.25
N ARG A 83 -3.17 -35.49 -13.99
CA ARG A 83 -2.21 -35.95 -12.98
C ARG A 83 -2.02 -37.46 -13.14
N VAL A 84 -0.78 -37.89 -13.33
CA VAL A 84 -0.44 -39.32 -13.26
C VAL A 84 -0.58 -39.76 -11.80
N ARG A 85 -1.28 -40.89 -11.59
CA ARG A 85 -1.54 -41.48 -10.28
C ARG A 85 -0.40 -42.37 -9.84
#